data_AF-A0A2G4SET6-F1
#
_entry.id   AF-A0A2G4SET6-F1
#
_cell.length_a   1.000
_cell.length_b   1.000
_cell.length_c   1.000
_cell.angle_alpha   90.00
_cell.angle_beta   90.00
_cell.angle_gamma   90.00
#
_symmetry.space_group_name_H-M   'P 1'
#
loop_
_entity.id
_entity.type
_entity.pdbx_description
1 polymer ?
#
loop_
_entity_poly.entity_id
_entity_poly.type
_entity_poly.pdbx_seq_one_letter_code
_entity_poly.pdbx_strand_id
1 'polypeptide(L)'
;MSKNEQLNECLSQAYKLVGQKLELKEEKGSIKDILTSRLQDLELEPNKDEPKSSFVKHCLRLLISIQESLLNLCCHSKEESDKDFLGVRDLRLIHTLLEIVISWGFYPCLLPGVGLPLSKRVKSGYTNQEIFANDENEEQTKQISTKALHDLYDFVTPLVDLIAQSEKVPESKGYTTVASILMTRHLADLYAALLELAYVPVTEIRASVGDTVTLENELPMTPGHLLSSAKKEVGLPRKKRDKCARMFTWLFDRSDVQRAMESLMSLIGTSSLHPVPSWLRTICGRFLSRILLKPNGVAIVLEFTIGQVEQLQLTQLESISKLILSVPQQMTSIESYYSVITPQLLSLLQKETVSATTSQAVRFIIGRIITKHPKLGKTYLVDKIVDPLVSGWNQQEYDESNEDLMDRVILDEEALSDLLKTLHKLMIGGEPSPLMIQTCLSSSIPCLYHLYEFTVQSKSGLRETVLDLLLTYFRITTTADGVRELKRILLNKVDISGERIAYFAPGPSGGATLRLRRKPKALAKNDLPLNADVLVQFLENLGDLDLSGDIFVFLLNEYSSLQARKTDPTT
;
A
#
# COMPACT_ATOMS: atom_id res chain seq x y z
N MET A 1 43.39 13.47 -22.31
CA MET A 1 43.16 12.19 -21.60
C MET A 1 42.03 11.45 -22.27
N SER A 2 42.18 10.14 -22.44
CA SER A 2 41.08 9.25 -22.79
C SER A 2 40.03 9.25 -21.67
N LYS A 3 38.74 9.07 -22.00
CA LYS A 3 37.65 9.10 -21.01
C LYS A 3 37.81 8.03 -19.91
N ASN A 4 38.40 6.89 -20.26
CA ASN A 4 38.75 5.83 -19.30
C ASN A 4 39.91 6.22 -18.38
N GLU A 5 40.84 7.06 -18.83
CA GLU A 5 41.95 7.54 -17.98
C GLU A 5 41.43 8.47 -16.88
N GLN A 6 40.42 9.29 -17.17
CA GLN A 6 39.80 10.18 -16.17
C GLN A 6 39.10 9.39 -15.05
N LEU A 7 38.32 8.36 -15.41
CA LEU A 7 37.69 7.48 -14.42
C LEU A 7 38.75 6.75 -13.57
N ASN A 8 39.79 6.19 -14.21
CA ASN A 8 40.86 5.49 -13.51
C ASN A 8 41.66 6.40 -12.57
N GLU A 9 41.87 7.66 -12.95
CA GLU A 9 42.49 8.65 -12.06
C GLU A 9 41.62 8.92 -10.84
N CYS A 10 40.32 9.15 -11.02
CA CYS A 10 39.38 9.35 -9.91
C CYS A 10 39.35 8.14 -8.96
N LEU A 11 39.34 6.92 -9.50
CA LEU A 11 39.37 5.68 -8.72
C LEU A 11 40.71 5.47 -7.99
N SER A 12 41.83 5.86 -8.60
CA SER A 12 43.14 5.87 -7.96
C SER A 12 43.18 6.85 -6.78
N GLN A 13 42.62 8.06 -6.96
CA GLN A 13 42.47 9.03 -5.88
C GLN A 13 41.54 8.50 -4.76
N ALA A 14 40.43 7.88 -5.11
CA ALA A 14 39.55 7.21 -4.14
C ALA A 14 40.27 6.10 -3.37
N TYR A 15 41.08 5.29 -4.04
CA TYR A 15 41.89 4.25 -3.38
C TYR A 15 42.92 4.84 -2.41
N LYS A 16 43.58 5.94 -2.78
CA LYS A 16 44.50 6.64 -1.87
C LYS A 16 43.76 7.19 -0.64
N LEU A 17 42.59 7.79 -0.84
CA LEU A 17 41.79 8.39 0.22
C LEU A 17 41.19 7.35 1.18
N VAL A 18 40.53 6.31 0.65
CA VAL A 18 39.70 5.36 1.44
C VAL A 18 40.03 3.87 1.20
N GLY A 19 41.09 3.55 0.46
CA GLY A 19 41.47 2.17 0.16
C GLY A 19 42.23 1.46 1.28
N GLN A 20 42.95 2.20 2.13
CA GLN A 20 43.69 1.62 3.27
C GLN A 20 42.94 1.86 4.59
N LYS A 21 42.54 0.78 5.29
CA LYS A 21 41.82 0.83 6.57
C LYS A 21 42.46 1.83 7.55
N LEU A 22 41.62 2.56 8.29
CA LEU A 22 42.07 3.31 9.47
C LEU A 22 42.37 2.31 10.58
N GLU A 23 43.61 1.88 10.71
CA GLU A 23 44.06 1.16 11.89
C GLU A 23 44.30 2.18 13.01
N LEU A 24 43.41 2.18 14.01
CA LEU A 24 43.67 2.81 15.31
C LEU A 24 44.76 1.99 15.99
N LYS A 25 46.03 2.22 15.63
CA LYS A 25 47.15 1.71 16.44
C LYS A 25 47.17 2.54 17.72
N GLU A 26 47.20 1.88 18.87
CA GLU A 26 47.23 2.49 20.22
C GLU A 26 48.33 3.56 20.37
N GLU A 27 49.32 3.58 19.46
CA GLU A 27 50.47 4.50 19.45
C GLU A 27 50.35 5.73 18.50
N LYS A 28 49.26 5.92 17.73
CA LYS A 28 49.13 7.08 16.81
C LYS A 28 47.82 7.87 16.97
N GLY A 29 47.84 8.87 17.86
CA GLY A 29 47.05 10.12 17.77
C GLY A 29 45.51 10.01 17.86
N SER A 30 44.85 11.15 18.06
CA SER A 30 43.39 11.25 17.95
C SER A 30 42.94 10.96 16.51
N ILE A 31 41.70 10.51 16.30
CA ILE A 31 41.12 10.34 14.94
C ILE A 31 41.26 11.62 14.11
N LYS A 32 41.18 12.79 14.75
CA LYS A 32 41.41 14.09 14.11
C LYS A 32 42.82 14.18 13.51
N ASP A 33 43.83 13.69 14.21
CA ASP A 33 45.23 13.75 13.78
C ASP A 33 45.47 12.80 12.59
N ILE A 34 44.90 11.59 12.64
CA ILE A 34 44.99 10.61 11.55
C ILE A 34 44.35 11.17 10.27
N LEU A 35 43.16 11.77 10.37
CA LEU A 35 42.47 12.37 9.23
C LEU A 35 43.22 13.59 8.69
N THR A 36 43.78 14.41 9.57
CA THR A 36 44.55 15.60 9.18
C THR A 36 45.85 15.21 8.48
N SER A 37 46.59 14.24 9.01
CA SER A 37 47.78 13.66 8.35
C SER A 37 47.42 13.13 6.98
N ARG A 38 46.32 12.38 6.86
CA ARG A 38 45.92 11.77 5.59
C ARG A 38 45.46 12.78 4.55
N LEU A 39 44.84 13.89 4.95
CA LEU A 39 44.52 15.00 4.05
C LEU A 39 45.79 15.72 3.59
N GLN A 40 46.76 15.93 4.49
CA GLN A 40 48.06 16.54 4.17
C GLN A 40 48.89 15.66 3.24
N ASP A 41 48.94 14.34 3.48
CA ASP A 41 49.62 13.35 2.63
C ASP A 41 49.05 13.31 1.19
N LEU A 42 47.83 13.80 1.01
CA LEU A 42 47.15 13.87 -0.28
C LEU A 42 47.16 15.28 -0.89
N GLU A 43 47.88 16.23 -0.29
CA GLU A 43 47.95 17.63 -0.71
C GLU A 43 46.58 18.34 -0.75
N LEU A 44 45.61 17.84 0.02
CA LEU A 44 44.26 18.40 0.08
C LEU A 44 44.18 19.43 1.22
N GLU A 45 43.66 20.63 0.96
CA GLU A 45 43.56 21.71 1.95
C GLU A 45 42.74 21.24 3.19
N PRO A 46 43.39 21.01 4.34
CA PRO A 46 42.68 20.62 5.54
C PRO A 46 42.17 21.87 6.24
N ASN A 47 40.86 21.96 6.47
CA ASN A 47 40.37 22.87 7.49
C ASN A 47 40.82 22.30 8.86
N LYS A 48 41.83 22.93 9.47
CA LYS A 48 42.46 22.47 10.71
C LYS A 48 41.47 22.37 11.88
N ASP A 49 40.39 23.16 11.84
CA ASP A 49 39.38 23.19 12.91
C ASP A 49 38.36 22.05 12.81
N GLU A 50 38.07 21.56 11.58
CA GLU A 50 37.07 20.51 11.33
C GLU A 50 37.56 19.46 10.31
N PRO A 51 38.56 18.64 10.67
CA PRO A 51 39.16 17.66 9.74
C PRO A 51 38.16 16.61 9.26
N LYS A 52 37.18 16.21 10.10
CA LYS A 52 36.10 15.27 9.72
C LYS A 52 35.22 15.85 8.59
N SER A 53 34.78 17.10 8.71
CA SER A 53 33.94 17.77 7.70
C SER A 53 34.71 17.96 6.39
N SER A 54 35.99 18.37 6.46
CA SER A 54 36.85 18.47 5.28
C SER A 54 37.01 17.11 4.57
N PHE A 55 37.25 16.04 5.33
CA PHE A 55 37.38 14.69 4.79
C PHE A 55 36.11 14.22 4.06
N VAL A 56 34.94 14.46 4.65
CA VAL A 56 33.64 14.16 4.02
C VAL A 56 33.43 14.96 2.74
N LYS A 57 33.76 16.26 2.73
CA LYS A 57 33.65 17.11 1.53
C LYS A 57 34.55 16.59 0.39
N HIS A 58 35.75 16.10 0.69
CA HIS A 58 36.63 15.49 -0.31
C HIS A 58 36.08 14.15 -0.83
N CYS A 59 35.52 13.30 0.04
CA CYS A 59 34.84 12.07 -0.38
C CYS A 59 33.66 12.36 -1.34
N LEU A 60 32.86 13.39 -1.03
CA LEU A 60 31.74 13.81 -1.85
C LEU A 60 32.21 14.36 -3.21
N ARG A 61 33.26 15.20 -3.25
CA ARG A 61 33.84 15.69 -4.50
C ARG A 61 34.33 14.55 -5.39
N LEU A 62 35.03 13.56 -4.83
CA LEU A 62 35.46 12.39 -5.59
C LEU A 62 34.28 11.58 -6.13
N LEU A 63 33.20 11.39 -5.35
CA LEU A 63 31.98 10.73 -5.84
C LEU A 63 31.34 11.48 -7.01
N ILE A 64 31.32 12.82 -6.96
CA ILE A 64 30.84 13.66 -8.06
C ILE A 64 31.70 13.46 -9.31
N SER A 65 33.03 13.52 -9.18
CA SER A 65 33.95 13.33 -10.31
C SER A 65 33.88 11.92 -10.92
N ILE A 66 33.73 10.88 -10.07
CA ILE A 66 33.51 9.50 -10.52
C ILE A 66 32.20 9.42 -11.32
N GLN A 67 31.11 10.00 -10.80
CA GLN A 67 29.81 9.98 -11.45
C GLN A 67 29.84 10.73 -12.80
N GLU A 68 30.41 11.92 -12.86
CA GLU A 68 30.56 12.69 -14.10
C GLU A 68 31.35 11.89 -15.15
N SER A 69 32.42 11.22 -14.73
CA SER A 69 33.22 10.33 -15.59
C SER A 69 32.40 9.13 -16.08
N LEU A 70 31.62 8.48 -15.21
CA LEU A 70 30.74 7.38 -15.58
C LEU A 70 29.65 7.83 -16.56
N LEU A 71 29.00 8.97 -16.33
CA LEU A 71 27.99 9.53 -17.24
C LEU A 71 28.58 9.80 -18.63
N ASN A 72 29.78 10.38 -18.68
CA ASN A 72 30.49 10.63 -19.94
C ASN A 72 30.88 9.35 -20.68
N LEU A 73 31.05 8.22 -19.98
CA LEU A 73 31.27 6.92 -20.61
C LEU A 73 29.96 6.34 -21.12
N CYS A 74 28.91 6.30 -20.29
CA CYS A 74 27.61 5.74 -20.62
C CYS A 74 26.90 6.48 -21.77
N CYS A 75 27.00 7.80 -21.86
CA CYS A 75 26.36 8.57 -22.94
C CYS A 75 27.02 8.38 -24.32
N HIS A 76 28.22 7.81 -24.37
CA HIS A 76 29.03 7.72 -25.59
C HIS A 76 29.39 6.29 -26.03
N SER A 77 29.03 5.27 -25.24
CA SER A 77 29.12 3.86 -25.63
C SER A 77 27.94 3.49 -26.51
N LYS A 78 28.11 3.50 -27.84
CA LYS A 78 27.05 3.17 -28.81
C LYS A 78 26.82 1.66 -29.04
N GLU A 79 27.63 0.74 -28.48
CA GLU A 79 27.63 -0.66 -28.96
C GLU A 79 27.72 -1.79 -27.91
N GLU A 80 27.79 -1.55 -26.60
CA GLU A 80 27.80 -2.66 -25.62
C GLU A 80 26.98 -2.30 -24.38
N SER A 81 25.76 -2.83 -24.30
CA SER A 81 24.80 -2.55 -23.23
C SER A 81 25.15 -3.12 -21.85
N ASP A 82 26.22 -3.92 -21.73
CA ASP A 82 26.58 -4.65 -20.51
C ASP A 82 28.05 -4.51 -20.08
N LYS A 83 28.79 -3.49 -20.54
CA LYS A 83 30.15 -3.25 -20.02
C LYS A 83 30.09 -2.61 -18.64
N ASP A 84 30.33 -3.41 -17.61
CA ASP A 84 30.67 -2.93 -16.27
C ASP A 84 31.98 -2.15 -16.33
N PHE A 85 31.90 -0.81 -16.25
CA PHE A 85 33.07 0.08 -16.22
C PHE A 85 33.85 0.03 -14.89
N LEU A 86 33.36 -0.74 -13.91
CA LEU A 86 33.87 -0.78 -12.55
C LEU A 86 34.14 -2.22 -12.12
N GLY A 87 35.35 -2.49 -11.61
CA GLY A 87 35.66 -3.78 -10.99
C GLY A 87 35.11 -3.89 -9.56
N VAL A 88 35.16 -5.10 -8.99
CA VAL A 88 34.73 -5.37 -7.59
C VAL A 88 35.45 -4.47 -6.58
N ARG A 89 36.74 -4.19 -6.81
CA ARG A 89 37.53 -3.29 -5.96
C ARG A 89 36.98 -1.86 -6.01
N ASP A 90 36.63 -1.38 -7.19
CA ASP A 90 36.18 0.00 -7.42
C ASP A 90 34.77 0.19 -6.85
N LEU A 91 33.91 -0.81 -6.99
CA LEU A 91 32.60 -0.86 -6.34
C LEU A 91 32.71 -0.76 -4.81
N ARG A 92 33.67 -1.48 -4.21
CA ARG A 92 33.94 -1.40 -2.77
C ARG A 92 34.41 -0.01 -2.34
N LEU A 93 35.22 0.67 -3.15
CA LEU A 93 35.64 2.05 -2.89
C LEU A 93 34.43 3.00 -2.92
N ILE A 94 33.57 2.89 -3.93
CA ILE A 94 32.35 3.70 -4.05
C ILE A 94 31.43 3.49 -2.84
N HIS A 95 31.19 2.24 -2.43
CA HIS A 95 30.43 1.97 -1.21
C HIS A 95 31.06 2.60 0.03
N THR A 96 32.38 2.52 0.16
CA THR A 96 33.10 3.11 1.31
C THR A 96 32.97 4.63 1.32
N LEU A 97 33.13 5.29 0.16
CA LEU A 97 32.94 6.74 0.02
C LEU A 97 31.51 7.15 0.42
N LEU A 98 30.49 6.44 -0.09
CA LEU A 98 29.09 6.71 0.23
C LEU A 98 28.79 6.51 1.72
N GLU A 99 29.29 5.43 2.31
CA GLU A 99 29.12 5.16 3.74
C GLU A 99 29.78 6.22 4.61
N ILE A 100 30.94 6.76 4.22
CA ILE A 100 31.59 7.87 4.93
C ILE A 100 30.77 9.14 4.81
N VAL A 101 30.30 9.50 3.61
CA VAL A 101 29.47 10.69 3.40
C VAL A 101 28.18 10.63 4.22
N ILE A 102 27.55 9.46 4.29
CA ILE A 102 26.30 9.29 5.05
C ILE A 102 26.58 9.22 6.56
N SER A 103 27.54 8.40 6.99
CA SER A 103 27.76 8.16 8.43
C SER A 103 28.46 9.33 9.12
N TRP A 104 29.34 10.05 8.43
CA TRP A 104 30.08 11.19 9.00
C TRP A 104 29.56 12.55 8.52
N GLY A 105 28.86 12.60 7.39
CA GLY A 105 28.24 13.82 6.89
C GLY A 105 26.79 13.97 7.33
N PHE A 106 25.94 12.96 7.07
CA PHE A 106 24.51 13.08 7.36
C PHE A 106 24.22 12.87 8.84
N TYR A 107 24.62 11.72 9.38
CA TYR A 107 24.19 11.26 10.71
C TYR A 107 24.48 12.26 11.84
N PRO A 108 25.66 12.92 11.93
CA PRO A 108 25.91 13.93 12.96
C PRO A 108 25.04 15.19 12.83
N CYS A 109 24.45 15.39 11.66
CA CYS A 109 23.56 16.49 11.36
C CYS A 109 22.09 16.08 11.38
N LEU A 110 21.73 14.90 11.90
CA LEU A 110 20.34 14.47 12.05
C LEU A 110 19.90 14.54 13.50
N LEU A 111 18.63 14.85 13.72
CA LEU A 111 18.02 14.75 15.05
C LEU A 111 17.93 13.28 15.51
N PRO A 112 18.03 13.02 16.83
CA PRO A 112 17.84 11.69 17.38
C PRO A 112 16.50 11.10 16.95
N GLY A 113 16.53 9.90 16.36
CA GLY A 113 15.35 9.19 15.87
C GLY A 113 14.90 9.54 14.44
N VAL A 114 15.59 10.44 13.73
CA VAL A 114 15.31 10.73 12.31
C VAL A 114 16.07 9.81 11.36
N GLY A 115 17.35 9.56 11.64
CA GLY A 115 18.22 8.70 10.82
C GLY A 115 18.13 7.21 11.17
N LEU A 116 18.56 6.36 10.23
CA LEU A 116 18.72 4.93 10.51
C LEU A 116 19.89 4.67 11.47
N PRO A 117 19.69 3.89 12.56
CA PRO A 117 20.75 3.55 13.49
C PRO A 117 21.95 2.93 12.78
N LEU A 118 23.16 3.39 13.11
CA LEU A 118 24.41 2.89 12.53
C LEU A 118 24.58 1.37 12.75
N SER A 119 24.02 0.81 13.83
CA SER A 119 24.02 -0.63 14.15
C SER A 119 23.26 -1.51 13.15
N LYS A 120 22.28 -0.94 12.42
CA LYS A 120 21.52 -1.64 11.39
C LYS A 120 22.19 -1.55 10.01
N ARG A 121 23.35 -0.89 9.90
CA ARG A 121 24.10 -0.74 8.65
C ARG A 121 25.11 -1.88 8.47
N VAL A 122 25.40 -2.21 7.21
CA VAL A 122 26.48 -3.14 6.86
C VAL A 122 27.82 -2.50 7.23
N LYS A 123 28.67 -3.26 7.94
CA LYS A 123 29.91 -2.78 8.53
C LYS A 123 31.00 -2.58 7.48
N SER A 124 31.55 -1.37 7.37
CA SER A 124 32.86 -1.13 6.75
C SER A 124 33.91 -0.86 7.82
N GLY A 125 35.18 -1.10 7.51
CA GLY A 125 36.28 -0.86 8.45
C GLY A 125 36.45 0.60 8.90
N TYR A 126 35.69 1.54 8.32
CA TYR A 126 35.66 2.97 8.66
C TYR A 126 34.50 3.34 9.59
N THR A 127 33.47 2.50 9.70
CA THR A 127 32.23 2.76 10.45
C THR A 127 32.14 1.96 11.75
N ASN A 128 33.29 1.50 12.27
CA ASN A 128 33.37 0.76 13.54
C ASN A 128 32.74 1.57 14.70
N GLN A 129 31.92 0.89 15.50
CA GLN A 129 31.12 1.45 16.60
C GLN A 129 31.97 2.22 17.64
N GLU A 130 33.23 1.87 17.81
CA GLU A 130 34.15 2.52 18.77
C GLU A 130 34.41 4.00 18.47
N ILE A 131 34.30 4.43 17.21
CA ILE A 131 34.49 5.84 16.81
C ILE A 131 33.31 6.72 17.26
N PHE A 132 32.12 6.12 17.41
CA PHE A 132 30.89 6.81 17.79
C PHE A 132 30.50 6.58 19.25
N ALA A 133 31.00 5.52 19.90
CA ALA A 133 30.78 5.25 21.32
C ALA A 133 31.27 6.39 22.23
N ASN A 134 32.26 7.17 21.78
CA ASN A 134 32.74 8.34 22.53
C ASN A 134 31.81 9.57 22.41
N ASP A 135 30.97 9.67 21.37
CA ASP A 135 29.97 10.74 21.19
C ASP A 135 28.59 10.35 21.78
N GLU A 136 28.36 9.08 22.14
CA GLU A 136 27.11 8.62 22.78
C GLU A 136 26.99 9.04 24.27
N ASN A 137 28.10 9.49 24.88
CA ASN A 137 28.14 9.96 26.28
C ASN A 137 27.94 11.47 26.44
N GLU A 138 27.92 12.25 25.35
CA GLU A 138 27.48 13.64 25.41
C GLU A 138 25.95 13.64 25.44
N GLU A 139 25.35 14.31 26.42
CA GLU A 139 23.90 14.54 26.51
C GLU A 139 23.40 15.07 25.15
N GLN A 140 22.89 14.17 24.29
CA GLN A 140 22.47 14.52 22.94
C GLN A 140 21.40 15.59 23.03
N THR A 141 21.80 16.83 22.74
CA THR A 141 20.91 17.97 22.75
C THR A 141 19.73 17.67 21.84
N LYS A 142 18.51 17.73 22.38
CA LYS A 142 17.26 17.53 21.62
C LYS A 142 17.09 18.48 20.43
N GLN A 143 18.00 19.43 20.24
CA GLN A 143 17.93 20.48 19.24
C GLN A 143 19.12 20.45 18.31
N ILE A 144 18.86 20.66 17.02
CA ILE A 144 19.86 20.73 15.95
C ILE A 144 20.32 22.17 15.72
N SER A 145 21.61 22.38 15.41
CA SER A 145 22.14 23.70 15.10
C SER A 145 21.81 24.13 13.67
N THR A 146 21.74 25.44 13.43
CA THR A 146 21.57 25.99 12.08
C THR A 146 22.74 25.62 11.15
N LYS A 147 23.96 25.56 11.69
CA LYS A 147 25.15 25.10 10.96
C LYS A 147 24.99 23.66 10.48
N ALA A 148 24.55 22.74 11.35
CA ALA A 148 24.33 21.34 10.98
C ALA A 148 23.31 21.19 9.84
N LEU A 149 22.23 21.98 9.84
CA LEU A 149 21.26 21.98 8.73
C LEU A 149 21.88 22.46 7.41
N HIS A 150 22.77 23.46 7.46
CA HIS A 150 23.50 23.93 6.28
C HIS A 150 24.50 22.87 5.76
N ASP A 151 25.26 22.25 6.66
CA ASP A 151 26.19 21.18 6.31
C ASP A 151 25.43 19.98 5.70
N LEU A 152 24.32 19.56 6.32
CA LEU A 152 23.46 18.49 5.78
C LEU A 152 22.93 18.84 4.39
N TYR A 153 22.48 20.08 4.17
CA TYR A 153 22.04 20.55 2.85
C TYR A 153 23.16 20.47 1.81
N ASP A 154 24.37 20.89 2.17
CA ASP A 154 25.53 20.88 1.28
C ASP A 154 26.01 19.44 0.97
N PHE A 155 25.74 18.47 1.85
CA PHE A 155 26.06 17.06 1.61
C PHE A 155 24.98 16.31 0.83
N VAL A 156 23.69 16.50 1.16
CA VAL A 156 22.61 15.71 0.55
C VAL A 156 22.26 16.19 -0.86
N THR A 157 22.27 17.50 -1.09
CA THR A 157 21.78 18.02 -2.37
C THR A 157 22.63 17.59 -3.57
N PRO A 158 23.97 17.54 -3.51
CA PRO A 158 24.78 17.03 -4.61
C PRO A 158 24.49 15.55 -4.87
N LEU A 159 24.30 14.69 -3.86
CA LEU A 159 24.01 13.27 -4.09
C LEU A 159 22.69 13.05 -4.85
N VAL A 160 21.67 13.84 -4.56
CA VAL A 160 20.40 13.77 -5.31
C VAL A 160 20.57 14.34 -6.72
N ASP A 161 21.35 15.41 -6.89
CA ASP A 161 21.67 15.95 -8.21
C ASP A 161 22.45 14.93 -9.05
N LEU A 162 23.32 14.10 -8.46
CA LEU A 162 24.00 12.98 -9.15
C LEU A 162 23.02 11.93 -9.69
N ILE A 163 21.99 11.60 -8.88
CA ILE A 163 20.92 10.69 -9.31
C ILE A 163 20.14 11.32 -10.46
N ALA A 164 19.76 12.59 -10.35
CA ALA A 164 19.03 13.30 -11.40
C ALA A 164 19.82 13.41 -12.72
N GLN A 165 21.14 13.62 -12.64
CA GLN A 165 21.99 13.70 -13.83
C GLN A 165 22.10 12.36 -14.58
N SER A 166 21.92 11.23 -13.89
CA SER A 166 21.95 9.91 -14.52
C SER A 166 20.74 9.54 -15.36
N GLU A 167 19.67 10.36 -15.35
CA GLU A 167 18.56 10.21 -16.30
C GLU A 167 18.95 10.52 -17.76
N LYS A 168 20.14 11.12 -17.99
CA LYS A 168 20.62 11.48 -19.33
C LYS A 168 21.22 10.31 -20.13
N VAL A 169 21.30 9.11 -19.55
CA VAL A 169 21.88 7.93 -20.20
C VAL A 169 20.91 7.36 -21.26
N PRO A 170 21.29 7.27 -22.56
CA PRO A 170 20.40 6.80 -23.61
C PRO A 170 20.06 5.30 -23.52
N GLU A 171 18.81 4.96 -23.82
CA GLU A 171 18.28 3.66 -24.27
C GLU A 171 18.39 2.41 -23.37
N SER A 172 18.82 2.51 -22.11
CA SER A 172 18.42 1.54 -21.09
C SER A 172 17.90 2.26 -19.85
N LYS A 173 16.92 1.67 -19.16
CA LYS A 173 16.30 2.20 -17.92
C LYS A 173 17.29 2.20 -16.73
N GLY A 174 18.54 2.59 -16.92
CA GLY A 174 19.63 2.42 -15.98
C GLY A 174 20.07 3.72 -15.34
N TYR A 175 20.08 3.75 -14.00
CA TYR A 175 20.95 4.64 -13.24
C TYR A 175 22.42 4.23 -13.48
N THR A 176 23.37 5.18 -13.38
CA THR A 176 24.78 4.79 -13.23
C THR A 176 24.96 3.91 -11.99
N THR A 177 26.06 3.17 -11.90
CA THR A 177 26.34 2.32 -10.72
C THR A 177 26.25 3.10 -9.40
N VAL A 178 26.78 4.33 -9.35
CA VAL A 178 26.70 5.18 -8.14
C VAL A 178 25.25 5.56 -7.81
N ALA A 179 24.48 6.01 -8.80
CA ALA A 179 23.07 6.38 -8.60
C ALA A 179 22.19 5.17 -8.27
N SER A 180 22.49 4.01 -8.85
CA SER A 180 21.83 2.73 -8.53
C SER A 180 22.08 2.33 -7.08
N ILE A 181 23.33 2.42 -6.59
CA ILE A 181 23.66 2.16 -5.17
C ILE A 181 22.90 3.12 -4.25
N LEU A 182 22.82 4.41 -4.60
CA LEU A 182 22.06 5.39 -3.82
C LEU A 182 20.56 5.03 -3.75
N MET A 183 19.93 4.71 -4.88
CA MET A 183 18.50 4.37 -4.97
C MET A 183 18.16 3.01 -4.33
N THR A 184 19.11 2.08 -4.28
CA THR A 184 18.86 0.72 -3.78
C THR A 184 19.25 0.52 -2.32
N ARG A 185 20.30 1.18 -1.85
CA ARG A 185 20.90 0.93 -0.52
C ARG A 185 20.83 2.13 0.44
N HIS A 186 20.80 3.35 -0.09
CA HIS A 186 20.86 4.58 0.71
C HIS A 186 19.61 5.46 0.58
N LEU A 187 18.53 4.95 -0.01
CA LEU A 187 17.31 5.70 -0.23
C LEU A 187 16.69 6.23 1.07
N ALA A 188 16.65 5.39 2.12
CA ALA A 188 16.17 5.78 3.44
C ALA A 188 17.01 6.91 4.08
N ASP A 189 18.33 6.92 3.86
CA ASP A 189 19.21 7.98 4.35
C ASP A 189 18.94 9.31 3.65
N LEU A 190 18.76 9.27 2.33
CA LEU A 190 18.37 10.44 1.54
C LEU A 190 17.00 10.96 1.98
N TYR A 191 16.04 10.07 2.25
CA TYR A 191 14.73 10.45 2.75
C TYR A 191 14.81 11.11 4.12
N ALA A 192 15.56 10.54 5.08
CA ALA A 192 15.76 11.12 6.40
C ALA A 192 16.31 12.55 6.31
N ALA A 193 17.40 12.73 5.56
CA ALA A 193 18.05 14.02 5.39
C ALA A 193 17.14 15.05 4.72
N LEU A 194 16.47 14.69 3.62
CA LEU A 194 15.61 15.63 2.90
C LEU A 194 14.34 15.99 3.68
N LEU A 195 13.75 15.02 4.41
CA LEU A 195 12.59 15.26 5.25
C LEU A 195 12.92 16.15 6.45
N GLU A 196 14.08 15.97 7.08
CA GLU A 196 14.53 16.86 8.15
C GLU A 196 14.74 18.28 7.63
N LEU A 197 15.50 18.46 6.55
CA LEU A 197 15.74 19.77 5.95
C LEU A 197 14.44 20.46 5.50
N ALA A 198 13.46 19.69 5.01
CA ALA A 198 12.19 20.24 4.55
C ALA A 198 11.26 20.60 5.71
N TYR A 199 11.14 19.75 6.73
CA TYR A 199 10.00 19.75 7.64
C TYR A 199 10.34 19.84 9.12
N VAL A 200 11.62 19.88 9.52
CA VAL A 200 12.00 20.06 10.93
C VAL A 200 11.27 21.28 11.55
N PRO A 201 10.61 21.12 12.71
CA PRO A 201 9.97 22.22 13.42
C PRO A 201 11.00 23.22 13.96
N VAL A 202 10.65 24.50 13.98
CA VAL A 202 11.53 25.56 14.51
C VAL A 202 11.86 25.34 16.00
N THR A 203 10.98 24.69 16.75
CA THR A 203 11.17 24.34 18.17
C THR A 203 12.32 23.36 18.41
N GLU A 204 12.69 22.59 17.39
CA GLU A 204 13.78 21.61 17.44
C GLU A 204 15.10 22.22 16.94
N ILE A 205 15.12 23.50 16.54
CA ILE A 205 16.33 24.19 16.07
C ILE A 205 16.87 25.06 17.20
N ARG A 206 18.15 24.86 17.55
CA ARG A 206 18.86 25.66 18.54
C ARG A 206 19.10 27.07 17.97
N ALA A 207 18.68 28.10 18.69
CA ALA A 207 19.09 29.47 18.39
C ALA A 207 20.61 29.61 18.61
N SER A 208 21.34 30.14 17.63
CA SER A 208 22.81 30.29 17.72
C SER A 208 23.20 31.22 18.87
N VAL A 209 24.12 30.78 19.75
CA VAL A 209 24.61 31.54 20.92
C VAL A 209 25.59 32.68 20.54
N GLY A 210 25.67 33.06 19.27
CA GLY A 210 26.46 34.22 18.80
C GLY A 210 25.73 35.57 18.89
N ASP A 211 24.53 35.62 19.48
CA ASP A 211 23.64 36.79 19.46
C ASP A 211 23.70 37.64 20.74
N THR A 212 24.58 37.35 21.70
CA THR A 212 24.92 38.32 22.75
C THR A 212 26.01 39.25 22.23
N VAL A 213 25.62 40.25 21.44
CA VAL A 213 26.51 41.39 21.16
C VAL A 213 26.91 42.01 22.50
N THR A 214 28.21 42.07 22.72
CA THR A 214 28.91 42.96 23.64
C THR A 214 28.12 44.26 23.85
N LEU A 215 27.57 44.44 25.05
CA LEU A 215 27.03 45.71 25.52
C LEU A 215 28.19 46.69 25.67
N GLU A 216 28.61 47.33 24.58
CA GLU A 216 29.46 48.51 24.67
C GLU A 216 29.35 49.34 23.37
N ASN A 217 28.54 50.39 23.49
CA ASN A 217 28.60 51.70 22.83
C ASN A 217 27.32 52.16 22.11
N GLU A 218 26.62 53.00 22.88
CA GLU A 218 25.62 54.04 22.62
C GLU A 218 25.13 54.29 21.19
N LEU A 219 23.81 54.12 21.00
CA LEU A 219 22.91 54.96 20.19
C LEU A 219 21.46 54.74 20.70
N PRO A 220 20.54 55.73 20.59
CA PRO A 220 19.23 55.66 21.23
C PRO A 220 18.34 54.57 20.61
N MET A 221 17.77 53.72 21.46
CA MET A 221 16.78 52.71 21.08
C MET A 221 15.54 53.37 20.47
N THR A 222 15.37 53.22 19.15
CA THR A 222 14.13 53.55 18.44
C THR A 222 13.37 52.26 18.10
N PRO A 223 12.02 52.26 18.12
CA PRO A 223 11.19 51.09 17.78
C PRO A 223 11.48 50.48 16.39
N GLY A 224 12.06 51.27 15.47
CA GLY A 224 12.46 50.81 14.14
C GLY A 224 13.64 49.83 14.12
N HIS A 225 14.55 49.88 15.11
CA HIS A 225 15.68 48.96 15.20
C HIS A 225 15.33 47.60 15.83
N LEU A 226 14.25 47.52 16.60
CA LEU A 226 13.70 46.26 17.12
C LEU A 226 13.07 45.41 15.99
N LEU A 227 12.48 46.06 14.97
CA LEU A 227 11.89 45.37 13.81
C LEU A 227 12.94 44.93 12.78
N SER A 228 14.09 45.60 12.69
CA SER A 228 15.18 45.21 11.77
C SER A 228 16.09 44.11 12.35
N SER A 229 16.24 44.03 13.68
CA SER A 229 16.88 42.87 14.34
C SER A 229 16.01 41.61 14.40
N ALA A 230 14.71 41.71 14.11
CA ALA A 230 13.73 40.62 14.24
C ALA A 230 13.64 39.64 13.03
N LYS A 231 14.58 39.67 12.08
CA LYS A 231 14.62 38.72 10.95
C LYS A 231 15.95 37.96 10.84
N LYS A 232 16.54 37.53 11.96
CA LYS A 232 17.52 36.44 11.90
C LYS A 232 16.76 35.13 11.67
N GLU A 233 16.81 34.63 10.43
CA GLU A 233 16.17 33.35 10.06
C GLU A 233 16.83 32.22 10.85
N VAL A 234 16.10 31.65 11.81
CA VAL A 234 16.51 30.43 12.51
C VAL A 234 16.29 29.24 11.59
N GLY A 235 17.36 28.52 11.28
CA GLY A 235 17.34 27.34 10.42
C GLY A 235 17.62 27.64 8.95
N LEU A 236 17.17 26.74 8.07
CA LEU A 236 17.38 26.86 6.64
C LEU A 236 16.34 27.82 5.99
N PRO A 237 16.74 28.69 5.05
CA PRO A 237 15.81 29.58 4.35
C PRO A 237 14.69 28.80 3.64
N ARG A 238 13.47 29.38 3.59
CA ARG A 238 12.27 28.73 2.99
C ARG A 238 12.54 28.16 1.59
N LYS A 239 13.23 28.92 0.73
CA LYS A 239 13.59 28.48 -0.63
C LYS A 239 14.38 27.16 -0.66
N LYS A 240 15.31 26.98 0.28
CA LYS A 240 16.10 25.75 0.41
C LYS A 240 15.24 24.60 0.96
N ARG A 241 14.40 24.87 1.96
CA ARG A 241 13.44 23.88 2.50
C ARG A 241 12.50 23.36 1.41
N ASP A 242 11.94 24.27 0.61
CA ASP A 242 11.05 23.92 -0.51
C ASP A 242 11.81 23.12 -1.59
N LYS A 243 13.10 23.43 -1.82
CA LYS A 243 13.96 22.64 -2.72
C LYS A 243 14.07 21.20 -2.19
N CYS A 244 14.39 21.01 -0.91
CA CYS A 244 14.50 19.68 -0.29
C CYS A 244 13.16 18.91 -0.34
N ALA A 245 12.03 19.58 -0.08
CA ALA A 245 10.71 18.97 -0.20
C ALA A 245 10.42 18.48 -1.64
N ARG A 246 10.79 19.26 -2.65
CA ARG A 246 10.67 18.87 -4.07
C ARG A 246 11.61 17.72 -4.42
N MET A 247 12.85 17.74 -3.94
CA MET A 247 13.83 16.68 -4.17
C MET A 247 13.37 15.35 -3.55
N PHE A 248 12.83 15.39 -2.33
CA PHE A 248 12.23 14.22 -1.68
C PHE A 248 11.07 13.66 -2.51
N THR A 249 10.15 14.53 -2.92
CA THR A 249 8.98 14.11 -3.72
C THR A 249 9.41 13.53 -5.07
N TRP A 250 10.40 14.15 -5.71
CA TRP A 250 10.98 13.69 -6.97
C TRP A 250 11.61 12.30 -6.84
N LEU A 251 12.40 12.06 -5.79
CA LEU A 251 12.96 10.74 -5.50
C LEU A 251 11.85 9.73 -5.22
N PHE A 252 10.89 10.08 -4.37
CA PHE A 252 9.78 9.20 -4.00
C PHE A 252 8.96 8.76 -5.21
N ASP A 253 8.63 9.67 -6.13
CA ASP A 253 7.82 9.34 -7.30
C ASP A 253 8.58 8.49 -8.35
N ARG A 254 9.91 8.43 -8.28
CA ARG A 254 10.78 7.65 -9.19
C ARG A 254 11.34 6.37 -8.56
N SER A 255 11.27 6.26 -7.24
CA SER A 255 11.70 5.07 -6.54
C SER A 255 10.76 3.91 -6.87
N ASP A 256 11.31 2.70 -6.90
CA ASP A 256 10.49 1.51 -6.86
C ASP A 256 9.58 1.55 -5.61
N VAL A 257 8.31 1.14 -5.77
CA VAL A 257 7.31 1.31 -4.72
C VAL A 257 7.65 0.49 -3.49
N GLN A 258 8.18 -0.72 -3.67
CA GLN A 258 8.60 -1.58 -2.56
C GLN A 258 9.76 -0.94 -1.81
N ARG A 259 10.78 -0.44 -2.53
CA ARG A 259 11.92 0.27 -1.91
C ARG A 259 11.53 1.55 -1.20
N ALA A 260 10.61 2.33 -1.77
CA ALA A 260 10.09 3.54 -1.14
C ALA A 260 9.34 3.20 0.15
N MET A 261 8.52 2.14 0.13
CA MET A 261 7.82 1.64 1.30
C MET A 261 8.80 1.17 2.38
N GLU A 262 9.75 0.29 2.04
CA GLU A 262 10.83 -0.18 2.90
C GLU A 262 11.57 0.97 3.57
N SER A 263 11.95 1.97 2.78
CA SER A 263 12.67 3.15 3.26
C SER A 263 11.84 3.94 4.26
N LEU A 264 10.56 4.24 3.95
CA LEU A 264 9.67 4.98 4.85
C LEU A 264 9.36 4.20 6.14
N MET A 265 9.15 2.89 6.08
CA MET A 265 8.93 2.09 7.28
C MET A 265 10.18 1.94 8.12
N SER A 266 11.36 1.86 7.51
CA SER A 266 12.64 1.85 8.23
C SER A 266 12.82 3.14 9.05
N LEU A 267 12.38 4.28 8.52
CA LEU A 267 12.37 5.57 9.24
C LEU A 267 11.35 5.65 10.37
N ILE A 268 10.20 4.98 10.24
CA ILE A 268 9.18 4.93 11.31
C ILE A 268 9.51 3.83 12.34
N GLY A 269 10.40 2.89 12.00
CA GLY A 269 10.82 1.78 12.85
C GLY A 269 11.34 2.29 14.19
N THR A 270 10.71 1.87 15.27
CA THR A 270 11.07 2.34 16.61
C THR A 270 12.40 1.73 17.05
N SER A 271 13.39 2.58 17.32
CA SER A 271 14.55 2.23 18.15
C SER A 271 14.14 2.39 19.62
N SER A 272 14.50 1.44 20.48
CA SER A 272 14.24 1.54 21.93
C SER A 272 14.97 2.72 22.59
N LEU A 273 16.11 3.13 22.01
CA LEU A 273 16.95 4.22 22.50
C LEU A 273 16.43 5.60 22.08
N HIS A 274 15.93 5.73 20.85
CA HIS A 274 15.46 7.01 20.31
C HIS A 274 14.14 6.83 19.54
N PRO A 275 12.99 7.21 20.12
CA PRO A 275 11.72 7.13 19.43
C PRO A 275 11.67 8.15 18.29
N VAL A 276 11.08 7.75 17.17
CA VAL A 276 10.92 8.61 15.98
C VAL A 276 10.10 9.87 16.34
N PRO A 277 10.54 11.08 15.94
CA PRO A 277 9.79 12.31 16.16
C PRO A 277 8.36 12.26 15.56
N SER A 278 7.41 12.91 16.22
CA SER A 278 6.00 12.88 15.81
C SER A 278 5.75 13.56 14.46
N TRP A 279 6.48 14.64 14.16
CA TRP A 279 6.40 15.33 12.87
C TRP A 279 6.85 14.42 11.72
N LEU A 280 7.94 13.67 11.92
CA LEU A 280 8.46 12.74 10.91
C LEU A 280 7.51 11.57 10.70
N ARG A 281 7.03 10.97 11.81
CA ARG A 281 6.02 9.89 11.76
C ARG A 281 4.78 10.31 10.97
N THR A 282 4.32 11.55 11.17
CA THR A 282 3.16 12.10 10.47
C THR A 282 3.42 12.21 8.96
N ILE A 283 4.59 12.72 8.55
CA ILE A 283 4.92 12.91 7.13
C ILE A 283 5.15 11.56 6.45
N CYS A 284 5.97 10.68 7.01
CA CYS A 284 6.19 9.35 6.46
C CYS A 284 4.85 8.57 6.36
N GLY A 285 3.97 8.69 7.35
CA GLY A 285 2.61 8.12 7.32
C GLY A 285 1.76 8.65 6.15
N ARG A 286 1.84 9.95 5.83
CA ARG A 286 1.17 10.54 4.66
C ARG A 286 1.69 9.97 3.34
N PHE A 287 3.00 9.77 3.20
CA PHE A 287 3.58 9.20 1.98
C PHE A 287 3.30 7.68 1.86
N LEU A 288 3.29 6.93 2.96
CA LEU A 288 2.82 5.54 2.98
C LEU A 288 1.34 5.45 2.55
N SER A 289 0.51 6.38 3.02
CA SER A 289 -0.88 6.47 2.59
C SER A 289 -1.01 6.80 1.10
N ARG A 290 -0.12 7.63 0.53
CA ARG A 290 -0.06 7.87 -0.93
C ARG A 290 0.26 6.59 -1.71
N ILE A 291 1.08 5.68 -1.18
CA ILE A 291 1.34 4.38 -1.81
C ILE A 291 0.04 3.55 -1.85
N LEU A 292 -0.63 3.43 -0.71
CA LEU A 292 -1.86 2.65 -0.58
C LEU A 292 -3.00 3.14 -1.50
N LEU A 293 -3.07 4.46 -1.71
CA LEU A 293 -4.08 5.11 -2.56
C LEU A 293 -3.77 5.05 -4.07
N LYS A 294 -2.55 4.67 -4.48
CA LYS A 294 -2.22 4.46 -5.90
C LYS A 294 -2.92 3.19 -6.42
N PRO A 295 -3.14 3.08 -7.75
CA PRO A 295 -3.59 1.82 -8.35
C PRO A 295 -2.66 0.67 -7.98
N ASN A 296 -3.22 -0.48 -7.60
CA ASN A 296 -2.49 -1.65 -7.08
C ASN A 296 -1.71 -1.40 -5.77
N GLY A 297 -1.89 -0.26 -5.10
CA GLY A 297 -1.22 0.08 -3.85
C GLY A 297 -1.52 -0.92 -2.73
N VAL A 298 -2.75 -1.42 -2.63
CA VAL A 298 -3.14 -2.44 -1.65
C VAL A 298 -2.37 -3.74 -1.86
N ALA A 299 -2.20 -4.16 -3.12
CA ALA A 299 -1.47 -5.38 -3.46
C ALA A 299 0.00 -5.30 -3.02
N ILE A 300 0.65 -4.18 -3.32
CA ILE A 300 2.07 -3.96 -2.98
C ILE A 300 2.26 -3.93 -1.46
N VAL A 301 1.37 -3.25 -0.74
CA VAL A 301 1.42 -3.19 0.72
C VAL A 301 1.20 -4.57 1.34
N LEU A 302 0.27 -5.36 0.81
CA LEU A 302 0.04 -6.74 1.28
C LEU A 302 1.24 -7.64 0.98
N GLU A 303 1.78 -7.60 -0.23
CA GLU A 303 2.95 -8.39 -0.63
C GLU A 303 4.16 -8.05 0.24
N PHE A 304 4.39 -6.77 0.51
CA PHE A 304 5.44 -6.33 1.41
C PHE A 304 5.22 -6.80 2.86
N THR A 305 4.01 -6.59 3.40
CA THR A 305 3.74 -6.83 4.84
C THR A 305 3.61 -8.30 5.18
N ILE A 306 3.08 -9.12 4.27
CA ILE A 306 2.98 -10.56 4.41
C ILE A 306 4.35 -11.21 4.19
N GLY A 307 5.11 -10.75 3.19
CA GLY A 307 6.38 -11.33 2.81
C GLY A 307 6.25 -12.80 2.37
N GLN A 308 7.31 -13.58 2.59
CA GLN A 308 7.34 -15.01 2.27
C GLN A 308 6.88 -15.86 3.46
N VAL A 309 5.59 -15.77 3.78
CA VAL A 309 4.98 -16.56 4.85
C VAL A 309 3.98 -17.55 4.25
N GLU A 310 4.04 -18.81 4.67
CA GLU A 310 3.15 -19.87 4.21
C GLU A 310 1.72 -19.76 4.79
N GLN A 311 1.59 -19.29 6.04
CA GLN A 311 0.30 -19.16 6.74
C GLN A 311 0.25 -17.91 7.62
N LEU A 312 -0.85 -17.16 7.55
CA LEU A 312 -1.07 -15.97 8.38
C LEU A 312 -1.81 -16.30 9.68
N GLN A 313 -1.26 -15.83 10.79
CA GLN A 313 -1.93 -15.88 12.10
C GLN A 313 -2.94 -14.72 12.25
N LEU A 314 -3.92 -14.89 13.14
CA LEU A 314 -4.96 -13.88 13.40
C LEU A 314 -4.38 -12.52 13.81
N THR A 315 -3.33 -12.51 14.65
CA THR A 315 -2.66 -11.28 15.08
C THR A 315 -2.03 -10.50 13.92
N GLN A 316 -1.48 -11.22 12.94
CA GLN A 316 -0.92 -10.62 11.72
C GLN A 316 -2.04 -10.06 10.84
N LEU A 317 -3.13 -10.81 10.66
CA LEU A 317 -4.32 -10.35 9.93
C LEU A 317 -4.92 -9.09 10.56
N GLU A 318 -5.00 -9.02 11.89
CA GLU A 318 -5.44 -7.82 12.61
C GLU A 318 -4.52 -6.63 12.38
N SER A 319 -3.20 -6.84 12.42
CA SER A 319 -2.22 -5.78 12.18
C SER A 319 -2.32 -5.25 10.75
N ILE A 320 -2.36 -6.14 9.76
CA ILE A 320 -2.53 -5.81 8.34
C ILE A 320 -3.86 -5.09 8.10
N SER A 321 -4.94 -5.59 8.70
CA SER A 321 -6.26 -4.96 8.60
C SER A 321 -6.26 -3.56 9.21
N LYS A 322 -5.64 -3.35 10.37
CA LYS A 322 -5.49 -2.01 10.98
C LYS A 322 -4.69 -1.07 10.08
N LEU A 323 -3.62 -1.56 9.46
CA LEU A 323 -2.80 -0.78 8.54
C LEU A 323 -3.60 -0.30 7.33
N ILE A 324 -4.37 -1.19 6.68
CA ILE A 324 -5.13 -0.86 5.47
C ILE A 324 -6.42 -0.07 5.79
N LEU A 325 -7.06 -0.32 6.94
CA LEU A 325 -8.31 0.35 7.30
C LEU A 325 -8.12 1.63 8.12
N SER A 326 -6.88 1.99 8.46
CA SER A 326 -6.57 3.27 9.11
C SER A 326 -6.71 4.41 8.10
N VAL A 327 -7.79 5.19 8.22
CA VAL A 327 -8.09 6.29 7.30
C VAL A 327 -7.07 7.42 7.47
N PRO A 328 -6.34 7.79 6.42
CA PRO A 328 -5.37 8.88 6.47
C PRO A 328 -6.03 10.24 6.73
N GLN A 329 -5.37 11.15 7.48
CA GLN A 329 -5.88 12.50 7.77
C GLN A 329 -6.12 13.37 6.53
N GLN A 330 -5.50 13.04 5.40
CA GLN A 330 -5.65 13.75 4.12
C GLN A 330 -6.97 13.41 3.40
N MET A 331 -7.70 12.37 3.83
CA MET A 331 -8.98 12.00 3.25
C MET A 331 -10.11 12.83 3.86
N THR A 332 -11.04 13.28 3.02
CA THR A 332 -12.20 14.09 3.43
C THR A 332 -13.22 13.28 4.23
N SER A 333 -13.37 11.99 3.91
CA SER A 333 -14.31 11.09 4.58
C SER A 333 -13.87 9.62 4.48
N ILE A 334 -14.45 8.77 5.35
CA ILE A 334 -14.28 7.30 5.30
C ILE A 334 -14.81 6.75 3.96
N GLU A 335 -15.90 7.32 3.45
CA GLU A 335 -16.49 6.93 2.17
C GLU A 335 -15.57 7.20 0.98
N SER A 336 -14.97 8.40 0.91
CA SER A 336 -13.96 8.72 -0.12
C SER A 336 -12.74 7.80 -0.05
N TYR A 337 -12.43 7.25 1.12
CA TYR A 337 -11.36 6.28 1.28
C TYR A 337 -11.78 4.90 0.74
N TYR A 338 -12.95 4.41 1.14
CA TYR A 338 -13.45 3.12 0.66
C TYR A 338 -13.72 3.10 -0.84
N SER A 339 -14.14 4.21 -1.46
CA SER A 339 -14.29 4.29 -2.92
C SER A 339 -12.99 4.04 -3.70
N VAL A 340 -11.82 4.19 -3.06
CA VAL A 340 -10.50 3.93 -3.66
C VAL A 340 -9.96 2.55 -3.29
N ILE A 341 -10.19 2.09 -2.05
CA ILE A 341 -9.61 0.84 -1.53
C ILE A 341 -10.43 -0.39 -1.91
N THR A 342 -11.77 -0.32 -1.88
CA THR A 342 -12.61 -1.50 -2.15
C THR A 342 -12.48 -2.07 -3.56
N PRO A 343 -12.32 -1.27 -4.64
CA PRO A 343 -12.13 -1.83 -5.98
C PRO A 343 -10.81 -2.62 -6.09
N GLN A 344 -9.76 -2.19 -5.39
CA GLN A 344 -8.47 -2.90 -5.35
C GLN A 344 -8.57 -4.20 -4.56
N LEU A 345 -9.33 -4.23 -3.45
CA LEU A 345 -9.58 -5.45 -2.71
C LEU A 345 -10.40 -6.44 -3.54
N LEU A 346 -11.40 -5.96 -4.27
CA LEU A 346 -12.24 -6.81 -5.13
C LEU A 346 -11.43 -7.43 -6.28
N SER A 347 -10.57 -6.64 -6.93
CA SER A 347 -9.72 -7.17 -8.01
C SER A 347 -8.75 -8.25 -7.51
N LEU A 348 -8.20 -8.09 -6.31
CA LEU A 348 -7.34 -9.11 -5.68
C LEU A 348 -8.10 -10.36 -5.27
N LEU A 349 -9.37 -10.24 -4.87
CA LEU A 349 -10.22 -11.38 -4.52
C LEU A 349 -10.58 -12.24 -5.74
N GLN A 350 -10.84 -11.58 -6.87
CA GLN A 350 -11.26 -12.22 -8.12
C GLN A 350 -10.08 -12.86 -8.85
N LYS A 351 -8.88 -12.26 -8.79
CA LYS A 351 -7.68 -12.76 -9.47
C LYS A 351 -7.24 -14.15 -8.95
N GLU A 352 -7.11 -15.12 -9.84
CA GLU A 352 -6.74 -16.50 -9.48
C GLU A 352 -5.25 -16.66 -9.11
N THR A 353 -4.37 -15.81 -9.63
CA THR A 353 -2.91 -15.91 -9.46
C THR A 353 -2.38 -15.35 -8.14
N VAL A 354 -3.26 -14.94 -7.24
CA VAL A 354 -2.87 -14.34 -5.94
C VAL A 354 -2.49 -15.44 -4.95
N SER A 355 -1.44 -15.21 -4.15
CA SER A 355 -1.02 -16.15 -3.11
C SER A 355 -2.16 -16.43 -2.11
N ALA A 356 -2.18 -17.65 -1.57
CA ALA A 356 -3.21 -18.06 -0.61
C ALA A 356 -3.28 -17.12 0.61
N THR A 357 -2.13 -16.68 1.12
CA THR A 357 -2.02 -15.73 2.24
C THR A 357 -2.57 -14.35 1.91
N THR A 358 -2.28 -13.82 0.72
CA THR A 358 -2.85 -12.54 0.28
C THR A 358 -4.37 -12.67 0.10
N SER A 359 -4.85 -13.79 -0.46
CA SER A 359 -6.28 -14.04 -0.59
C SER A 359 -6.97 -14.11 0.79
N GLN A 360 -6.34 -14.75 1.77
CA GLN A 360 -6.82 -14.79 3.16
C GLN A 360 -6.87 -13.38 3.78
N ALA A 361 -5.82 -12.58 3.63
CA ALA A 361 -5.78 -11.22 4.14
C ALA A 361 -6.87 -10.33 3.51
N VAL A 362 -7.07 -10.40 2.20
CA VAL A 362 -8.11 -9.65 1.49
C VAL A 362 -9.50 -10.01 1.99
N ARG A 363 -9.80 -11.31 2.15
CA ARG A 363 -11.09 -11.78 2.70
C ARG A 363 -11.31 -11.28 4.13
N PHE A 364 -10.29 -11.32 4.97
CA PHE A 364 -10.34 -10.81 6.33
C PHE A 364 -10.61 -9.29 6.37
N ILE A 365 -9.92 -8.51 5.53
CA ILE A 365 -10.11 -7.05 5.43
C ILE A 365 -11.53 -6.72 4.95
N ILE A 366 -12.03 -7.40 3.92
CA ILE A 366 -13.40 -7.23 3.42
C ILE A 366 -14.42 -7.52 4.51
N GLY A 367 -14.26 -8.64 5.25
CA GLY A 367 -15.12 -8.97 6.40
C GLY A 367 -15.11 -7.86 7.46
N ARG A 368 -13.96 -7.27 7.76
CA ARG A 368 -13.84 -6.13 8.68
C ARG A 368 -14.51 -4.85 8.18
N ILE A 369 -14.47 -4.56 6.89
CA ILE A 369 -15.20 -3.42 6.30
C ILE A 369 -16.71 -3.62 6.46
N ILE A 370 -17.22 -4.79 6.11
CA ILE A 370 -18.65 -5.10 6.16
C ILE A 370 -19.17 -5.08 7.61
N THR A 371 -18.43 -5.67 8.54
CA THR A 371 -18.83 -5.69 9.96
C THR A 371 -18.77 -4.31 10.62
N LYS A 372 -17.76 -3.49 10.30
CA LYS A 372 -17.59 -2.15 10.89
C LYS A 372 -18.51 -1.10 10.26
N HIS A 373 -18.70 -1.16 8.95
CA HIS A 373 -19.50 -0.20 8.18
C HIS A 373 -20.42 -0.93 7.17
N PRO A 374 -21.52 -1.57 7.61
CA PRO A 374 -22.34 -2.44 6.76
C PRO A 374 -22.90 -1.76 5.51
N LYS A 375 -23.34 -0.50 5.64
CA LYS A 375 -23.88 0.27 4.51
C LYS A 375 -22.83 0.49 3.41
N LEU A 376 -21.63 0.92 3.79
CA LEU A 376 -20.53 1.15 2.85
C LEU A 376 -20.01 -0.16 2.27
N GLY A 377 -19.87 -1.20 3.11
CA GLY A 377 -19.49 -2.54 2.66
C GLY A 377 -20.48 -3.09 1.64
N LYS A 378 -21.78 -2.89 1.85
CA LYS A 378 -22.80 -3.26 0.87
C LYS A 378 -22.61 -2.52 -0.46
N THR A 379 -22.64 -1.19 -0.45
CA THR A 379 -22.57 -0.37 -1.67
C THR A 379 -21.28 -0.53 -2.48
N TYR A 380 -20.14 -0.63 -1.80
CA TYR A 380 -18.82 -0.60 -2.44
C TYR A 380 -18.18 -1.98 -2.64
N LEU A 381 -18.73 -3.05 -2.04
CA LEU A 381 -18.22 -4.43 -2.19
C LEU A 381 -19.33 -5.38 -2.63
N VAL A 382 -20.37 -5.56 -1.82
CA VAL A 382 -21.38 -6.60 -2.06
C VAL A 382 -22.18 -6.33 -3.33
N ASP A 383 -22.72 -5.12 -3.48
CA ASP A 383 -23.54 -4.73 -4.62
C ASP A 383 -22.70 -4.86 -5.91
N LYS A 384 -21.39 -4.57 -5.86
CA LYS A 384 -20.49 -4.77 -7.02
C LYS A 384 -20.32 -6.23 -7.44
N ILE A 385 -20.52 -7.19 -6.53
CA ILE A 385 -20.48 -8.62 -6.83
C ILE A 385 -21.86 -9.11 -7.25
N VAL A 386 -22.90 -8.74 -6.50
CA VAL A 386 -24.21 -9.38 -6.54
C VAL A 386 -25.20 -8.67 -7.47
N ASP A 387 -25.02 -7.38 -7.73
CA ASP A 387 -25.94 -6.59 -8.57
C ASP A 387 -26.19 -7.22 -9.95
N PRO A 388 -25.18 -7.72 -10.71
CA PRO A 388 -25.44 -8.32 -12.02
C PRO A 388 -26.49 -9.44 -11.98
N LEU A 389 -26.47 -10.25 -10.91
CA LEU A 389 -27.44 -11.32 -10.68
C LEU A 389 -28.80 -10.76 -10.25
N VAL A 390 -28.82 -9.86 -9.28
CA VAL A 390 -30.06 -9.34 -8.66
C VAL A 390 -30.80 -8.38 -9.60
N SER A 391 -30.09 -7.48 -10.27
CA SER A 391 -30.70 -6.57 -11.25
C SER A 391 -31.22 -7.34 -12.45
N GLY A 392 -30.45 -8.32 -12.94
CA GLY A 392 -30.87 -9.18 -14.04
C GLY A 392 -32.10 -10.01 -13.69
N TRP A 393 -32.16 -10.56 -12.47
CA TRP A 393 -33.31 -11.34 -12.00
C TRP A 393 -34.59 -10.49 -11.86
N ASN A 394 -34.45 -9.23 -11.43
CA ASN A 394 -35.57 -8.32 -11.21
C ASN A 394 -35.94 -7.48 -12.44
N GLN A 395 -35.30 -7.72 -13.59
CA GLN A 395 -35.64 -7.01 -14.81
C GLN A 395 -37.03 -7.44 -15.32
N GLN A 396 -37.89 -6.46 -15.57
CA GLN A 396 -39.27 -6.66 -16.02
C GLN A 396 -39.50 -6.22 -17.47
N GLU A 397 -38.60 -5.40 -18.02
CA GLU A 397 -38.70 -4.87 -19.38
C GLU A 397 -37.75 -5.62 -20.32
N TYR A 398 -38.28 -6.05 -21.46
CA TYR A 398 -37.51 -6.56 -22.58
C TYR A 398 -37.32 -5.43 -23.60
N ASP A 399 -36.07 -5.08 -23.88
CA ASP A 399 -35.75 -4.11 -24.93
C ASP A 399 -35.91 -4.79 -26.31
N GLU A 400 -36.93 -4.37 -27.07
CA GLU A 400 -37.30 -4.95 -28.37
C GLU A 400 -36.27 -4.66 -29.49
N SER A 401 -35.21 -3.90 -29.22
CA SER A 401 -34.20 -3.51 -30.21
C SER A 401 -33.32 -4.65 -30.77
N ASN A 402 -33.37 -5.86 -30.20
CA ASN A 402 -32.56 -7.00 -30.65
C ASN A 402 -33.29 -7.89 -31.68
N GLU A 403 -32.78 -7.91 -32.92
CA GLU A 403 -33.30 -8.70 -34.06
C GLU A 403 -32.97 -10.21 -34.01
N ASP A 404 -32.18 -10.68 -33.03
CA ASP A 404 -31.80 -12.10 -32.93
C ASP A 404 -33.03 -13.02 -32.79
N LEU A 405 -32.89 -14.34 -32.92
CA LEU A 405 -33.96 -15.31 -32.60
C LEU A 405 -33.89 -15.82 -31.15
N MET A 406 -32.76 -15.60 -30.48
CA MET A 406 -32.47 -16.11 -29.15
C MET A 406 -32.87 -15.10 -28.06
N ASP A 407 -33.22 -15.62 -26.88
CA ASP A 407 -33.42 -14.80 -25.68
C ASP A 407 -32.11 -14.13 -25.26
N ARG A 408 -32.19 -12.84 -24.87
CA ARG A 408 -31.04 -12.03 -24.47
C ARG A 408 -30.35 -12.61 -23.25
N VAL A 409 -29.03 -12.77 -23.31
CA VAL A 409 -28.18 -13.13 -22.18
C VAL A 409 -27.84 -11.88 -21.37
N ILE A 410 -28.11 -11.92 -20.06
CA ILE A 410 -27.79 -10.83 -19.11
C ILE A 410 -26.53 -11.16 -18.32
N LEU A 411 -26.38 -12.43 -17.95
CA LEU A 411 -25.18 -12.94 -17.29
C LEU A 411 -24.79 -14.24 -17.99
N ASP A 412 -23.59 -14.23 -18.58
CA ASP A 412 -23.03 -15.41 -19.23
C ASP A 412 -22.51 -16.43 -18.19
N GLU A 413 -22.03 -17.56 -18.71
CA GLU A 413 -21.64 -18.71 -17.88
C GLU A 413 -20.38 -18.41 -17.06
N GLU A 414 -19.41 -17.70 -17.66
CA GLU A 414 -18.15 -17.33 -17.01
C GLU A 414 -18.38 -16.32 -15.89
N ALA A 415 -19.12 -15.24 -16.18
CA ALA A 415 -19.44 -14.21 -15.20
C ALA A 415 -20.28 -14.74 -14.03
N LEU A 416 -21.24 -15.63 -14.29
CA LEU A 416 -22.01 -16.27 -13.21
C LEU A 416 -21.13 -17.19 -12.36
N SER A 417 -20.26 -17.99 -12.98
CA SER A 417 -19.32 -18.85 -12.28
C SER A 417 -18.37 -18.04 -11.38
N ASP A 418 -17.82 -16.95 -11.90
CA ASP A 418 -16.91 -16.08 -11.16
C ASP A 418 -17.59 -15.32 -10.02
N LEU A 419 -18.85 -14.90 -10.22
CA LEU A 419 -19.68 -14.33 -9.16
C LEU A 419 -19.87 -15.32 -8.02
N LEU A 420 -20.27 -16.56 -8.32
CA LEU A 420 -20.48 -17.60 -7.31
C LEU A 420 -19.18 -17.97 -6.59
N LYS A 421 -18.08 -18.15 -7.33
CA LYS A 421 -16.75 -18.38 -6.75
C LYS A 421 -16.34 -17.22 -5.83
N THR A 422 -16.61 -15.98 -6.21
CA THR A 422 -16.28 -14.80 -5.41
C THR A 422 -17.07 -14.77 -4.11
N LEU A 423 -18.39 -15.02 -4.17
CA LEU A 423 -19.24 -15.14 -2.98
C LEU A 423 -18.76 -16.28 -2.07
N HIS A 424 -18.47 -17.44 -2.64
CA HIS A 424 -18.00 -18.61 -1.89
C HIS A 424 -16.65 -18.33 -1.20
N LYS A 425 -15.69 -17.69 -1.90
CA LYS A 425 -14.41 -17.24 -1.31
C LYS A 425 -14.63 -16.33 -0.11
N LEU A 426 -15.59 -15.40 -0.16
CA LEU A 426 -15.91 -14.53 0.97
C LEU A 426 -16.46 -15.31 2.17
N MET A 427 -17.28 -16.34 1.94
CA MET A 427 -17.88 -17.12 3.03
C MET A 427 -16.87 -18.02 3.74
N ILE A 428 -15.91 -18.60 3.02
CA ILE A 428 -14.99 -19.62 3.58
C ILE A 428 -13.75 -19.01 4.26
N GLY A 429 -13.24 -17.87 3.80
CA GLY A 429 -11.91 -17.39 4.22
C GLY A 429 -11.90 -16.20 5.18
N GLY A 430 -13.06 -15.72 5.64
CA GLY A 430 -13.20 -14.58 6.54
C GLY A 430 -13.52 -14.97 7.99
N GLU A 431 -13.55 -13.98 8.88
CA GLU A 431 -14.11 -14.15 10.23
C GLU A 431 -15.62 -14.40 10.11
N PRO A 432 -16.15 -15.57 10.53
CA PRO A 432 -17.54 -15.90 10.34
C PRO A 432 -18.42 -14.99 11.19
N SER A 433 -19.02 -13.99 10.54
CA SER A 433 -19.95 -13.06 11.18
C SER A 433 -21.33 -13.19 10.56
N PRO A 434 -22.40 -13.39 11.36
CA PRO A 434 -23.77 -13.43 10.84
C PRO A 434 -24.13 -12.19 10.02
N LEU A 435 -23.64 -11.02 10.46
CA LEU A 435 -23.84 -9.75 9.76
C LEU A 435 -23.16 -9.73 8.39
N MET A 436 -21.98 -10.33 8.25
CA MET A 436 -21.28 -10.44 6.96
C MET A 436 -22.09 -11.28 5.98
N ILE A 437 -22.51 -12.47 6.40
CA ILE A 437 -23.28 -13.40 5.57
C ILE A 437 -24.63 -12.78 5.17
N GLN A 438 -25.34 -12.16 6.12
CA GLN A 438 -26.61 -11.46 5.85
C GLN A 438 -26.42 -10.31 4.86
N THR A 439 -25.39 -9.48 5.05
CA THR A 439 -25.13 -8.34 4.16
C THR A 439 -24.78 -8.82 2.75
N CYS A 440 -24.01 -9.90 2.62
CA CYS A 440 -23.58 -10.46 1.34
C CYS A 440 -24.67 -11.18 0.55
N LEU A 441 -25.56 -11.92 1.21
CA LEU A 441 -26.45 -12.88 0.52
C LEU A 441 -27.94 -12.50 0.54
N SER A 442 -28.41 -11.69 1.49
CA SER A 442 -29.85 -11.42 1.67
C SER A 442 -30.59 -10.88 0.43
N SER A 443 -29.90 -10.12 -0.43
CA SER A 443 -30.48 -9.59 -1.68
C SER A 443 -30.59 -10.66 -2.77
N SER A 444 -29.71 -11.66 -2.78
CA SER A 444 -29.61 -12.68 -3.82
C SER A 444 -30.30 -14.00 -3.48
N ILE A 445 -30.76 -14.22 -2.24
CA ILE A 445 -31.40 -15.48 -1.82
C ILE A 445 -32.48 -15.97 -2.80
N PRO A 446 -33.47 -15.15 -3.23
CA PRO A 446 -34.47 -15.64 -4.19
C PRO A 446 -33.84 -16.09 -5.52
N CYS A 447 -32.90 -15.30 -6.04
CA CYS A 447 -32.22 -15.60 -7.30
C CYS A 447 -31.37 -16.88 -7.19
N LEU A 448 -30.66 -17.06 -6.07
CA LEU A 448 -29.85 -18.24 -5.80
C LEU A 448 -30.70 -19.50 -5.64
N TYR A 449 -31.90 -19.39 -5.05
CA TYR A 449 -32.82 -20.52 -4.98
C TYR A 449 -33.29 -20.97 -6.37
N HIS A 450 -33.72 -20.04 -7.23
CA HIS A 450 -34.12 -20.41 -8.60
C HIS A 450 -32.94 -20.92 -9.44
N LEU A 451 -31.73 -20.45 -9.17
CA LEU A 451 -30.52 -21.02 -9.75
C LEU A 451 -30.30 -22.45 -9.24
N TYR A 452 -30.44 -22.70 -7.94
CA TYR A 452 -30.34 -24.05 -7.37
C TYR A 452 -31.34 -24.99 -8.02
N GLU A 453 -32.60 -24.59 -8.13
CA GLU A 453 -33.64 -25.34 -8.81
C GLU A 453 -33.25 -25.71 -10.24
N PHE A 454 -32.76 -24.74 -11.02
CA PHE A 454 -32.26 -24.98 -12.36
C PHE A 454 -31.09 -25.98 -12.36
N THR A 455 -30.14 -25.86 -11.43
CA THR A 455 -28.96 -26.75 -11.36
C THR A 455 -29.33 -28.19 -11.01
N VAL A 456 -30.38 -28.41 -10.20
CA VAL A 456 -30.90 -29.75 -9.89
C VAL A 456 -31.52 -30.38 -11.14
N GLN A 457 -32.31 -29.63 -11.89
CA GLN A 457 -32.99 -30.12 -13.10
C GLN A 457 -32.01 -30.36 -14.27
N SER A 458 -31.05 -29.46 -14.45
CA SER A 458 -30.05 -29.54 -15.53
C SER A 458 -28.84 -30.43 -15.21
N LYS A 459 -28.68 -30.86 -13.94
CA LYS A 459 -27.50 -31.59 -13.42
C LYS A 459 -26.18 -30.82 -13.61
N SER A 460 -26.22 -29.50 -13.46
CA SER A 460 -25.04 -28.64 -13.59
C SER A 460 -24.04 -28.85 -12.45
N GLY A 461 -22.74 -28.70 -12.74
CA GLY A 461 -21.66 -28.74 -11.73
C GLY A 461 -21.73 -27.62 -10.68
N LEU A 462 -22.51 -26.56 -10.94
CA LEU A 462 -22.69 -25.45 -9.99
C LEU A 462 -23.60 -25.81 -8.79
N ARG A 463 -24.31 -26.94 -8.85
CA ARG A 463 -25.33 -27.33 -7.86
C ARG A 463 -24.83 -27.26 -6.41
N GLU A 464 -23.66 -27.85 -6.15
CA GLU A 464 -23.10 -27.93 -4.79
C GLU A 464 -22.70 -26.54 -4.28
N THR A 465 -22.04 -25.72 -5.11
CA THR A 465 -21.65 -24.36 -4.74
C THR A 465 -22.86 -23.47 -4.41
N VAL A 466 -23.93 -23.55 -5.22
CA VAL A 466 -25.15 -22.75 -4.98
C VAL A 466 -25.88 -23.25 -3.74
N LEU A 467 -25.97 -24.57 -3.54
CA LEU A 467 -26.56 -25.16 -2.34
C LEU A 467 -25.78 -24.73 -1.09
N ASP A 468 -24.45 -24.82 -1.10
CA ASP A 468 -23.61 -24.44 0.04
C ASP A 468 -23.78 -22.97 0.43
N LEU A 469 -23.92 -22.06 -0.55
CA LEU A 469 -24.22 -20.65 -0.29
C LEU A 469 -25.60 -20.46 0.38
N LEU A 470 -26.63 -21.14 -0.12
CA LEU A 470 -27.97 -21.10 0.48
C LEU A 470 -27.96 -21.67 1.90
N LEU A 471 -27.38 -22.86 2.10
CA LEU A 471 -27.28 -23.50 3.41
C LEU A 471 -26.51 -22.62 4.39
N THR A 472 -25.40 -22.00 3.95
CA THR A 472 -24.60 -21.08 4.78
C THR A 472 -25.45 -19.91 5.29
N TYR A 473 -26.32 -19.34 4.46
CA TYR A 473 -27.22 -18.26 4.85
C TYR A 473 -28.30 -18.73 5.82
N PHE A 474 -29.02 -19.81 5.50
CA PHE A 474 -30.15 -20.25 6.34
C PHE A 474 -29.69 -20.79 7.70
N ARG A 475 -28.52 -21.43 7.79
CA ARG A 475 -27.96 -21.95 9.06
C ARG A 475 -27.71 -20.89 10.13
N ILE A 476 -27.49 -19.63 9.74
CA ILE A 476 -27.23 -18.52 10.68
C ILE A 476 -28.43 -17.59 10.85
N THR A 477 -29.48 -17.79 10.04
CA THR A 477 -30.65 -16.92 10.00
C THR A 477 -31.64 -17.40 11.04
N THR A 478 -32.35 -16.47 11.70
CA THR A 478 -33.39 -16.86 12.65
C THR A 478 -34.55 -17.55 11.92
N THR A 479 -35.27 -18.44 12.59
CA THR A 479 -36.43 -19.14 12.00
C THR A 479 -37.42 -18.16 11.38
N ALA A 480 -37.74 -17.06 12.07
CA ALA A 480 -38.65 -16.03 11.58
C ALA A 480 -38.16 -15.32 10.30
N ASP A 481 -36.86 -15.03 10.21
CA ASP A 481 -36.27 -14.43 9.02
C ASP A 481 -36.15 -15.46 7.88
N GLY A 482 -35.86 -16.73 8.21
CA GLY A 482 -35.86 -17.84 7.24
C GLY A 482 -37.24 -18.03 6.61
N VAL A 483 -38.30 -18.02 7.41
CA VAL A 483 -39.69 -18.03 6.93
C VAL A 483 -39.96 -16.83 6.03
N ARG A 484 -39.44 -15.64 6.35
CA ARG A 484 -39.60 -14.45 5.50
C ARG A 484 -38.92 -14.63 4.14
N GLU A 485 -37.71 -15.19 4.09
CA GLU A 485 -37.01 -15.46 2.84
C GLU A 485 -37.68 -16.55 2.01
N LEU A 486 -38.16 -17.63 2.65
CA LEU A 486 -38.97 -18.65 1.96
C LEU A 486 -40.26 -18.04 1.39
N LYS A 487 -40.93 -17.13 2.09
CA LYS A 487 -42.07 -16.37 1.55
C LYS A 487 -41.68 -15.52 0.35
N ARG A 488 -40.50 -14.88 0.35
CA ARG A 488 -40.01 -14.10 -0.79
C ARG A 488 -39.72 -14.96 -2.03
N ILE A 489 -39.35 -16.22 -1.83
CA ILE A 489 -39.18 -17.22 -2.88
C ILE A 489 -40.55 -17.69 -3.39
N LEU A 490 -41.42 -18.16 -2.47
CA LEU A 490 -42.66 -18.85 -2.81
C LEU A 490 -43.77 -17.90 -3.28
N LEU A 491 -43.84 -16.70 -2.70
CA LEU A 491 -44.95 -15.76 -2.85
C LEU A 491 -44.57 -14.47 -3.57
N ASN A 492 -43.55 -14.51 -4.41
CA ASN A 492 -43.22 -13.37 -5.24
C ASN A 492 -44.37 -13.09 -6.22
N LYS A 493 -44.87 -11.85 -6.22
CA LYS A 493 -46.03 -11.46 -7.04
C LYS A 493 -45.79 -11.66 -8.54
N VAL A 494 -44.58 -11.37 -9.02
CA VAL A 494 -44.18 -11.46 -10.43
C VAL A 494 -44.10 -12.91 -10.89
N ASP A 495 -43.69 -13.80 -9.98
CA ASP A 495 -43.67 -15.25 -10.23
C ASP A 495 -45.08 -15.82 -10.27
N ILE A 496 -45.90 -15.49 -9.28
CA ILE A 496 -47.29 -15.99 -9.21
C ILE A 496 -48.13 -15.48 -10.39
N SER A 497 -47.91 -14.26 -10.86
CA SER A 497 -48.60 -13.72 -12.05
C SER A 497 -48.10 -14.34 -13.37
N GLY A 498 -46.98 -15.06 -13.36
CA GLY A 498 -46.35 -15.58 -14.58
C GLY A 498 -45.71 -14.49 -15.44
N GLU A 499 -45.49 -13.30 -14.88
CA GLU A 499 -44.93 -12.13 -15.57
C GLU A 499 -43.40 -12.14 -15.58
N ARG A 500 -42.74 -13.02 -14.81
CA ARG A 500 -41.28 -13.08 -14.77
C ARG A 500 -40.70 -13.46 -16.14
N ILE A 501 -39.89 -12.55 -16.68
CA ILE A 501 -39.13 -12.78 -17.92
C ILE A 501 -37.73 -13.33 -17.68
N ALA A 502 -37.13 -13.07 -16.50
CA ALA A 502 -35.82 -13.59 -16.14
C ALA A 502 -35.86 -15.09 -15.83
N TYR A 503 -34.92 -15.85 -16.38
CA TYR A 503 -34.79 -17.28 -16.12
C TYR A 503 -33.36 -17.79 -16.32
N PHE A 504 -33.03 -18.92 -15.69
CA PHE A 504 -31.77 -19.61 -15.91
C PHE A 504 -31.88 -20.62 -17.06
N ALA A 505 -30.84 -20.67 -17.89
CA ALA A 505 -30.75 -21.51 -19.08
C ALA A 505 -29.38 -22.20 -19.14
N PRO A 506 -29.25 -23.36 -19.83
CA PRO A 506 -27.97 -24.04 -19.97
C PRO A 506 -26.95 -23.15 -20.70
N GLY A 507 -25.75 -23.12 -20.15
CA GLY A 507 -24.60 -22.47 -20.77
C GLY A 507 -23.91 -23.35 -21.81
N PRO A 508 -23.08 -22.78 -22.69
CA PRO A 508 -22.36 -23.51 -23.73
C PRO A 508 -21.48 -24.65 -23.20
N SER A 509 -20.98 -24.58 -21.97
CA SER A 509 -20.09 -25.60 -21.38
C SER A 509 -20.79 -26.48 -20.32
N GLY A 510 -22.12 -26.46 -20.26
CA GLY A 510 -22.91 -27.23 -19.28
C GLY A 510 -23.11 -26.54 -17.93
N GLY A 511 -22.67 -25.29 -17.78
CA GLY A 511 -23.02 -24.41 -16.68
C GLY A 511 -24.40 -23.76 -16.85
N ALA A 512 -24.57 -22.57 -16.26
CA ALA A 512 -25.81 -21.82 -16.26
C ALA A 512 -25.60 -20.40 -16.80
N THR A 513 -26.62 -19.84 -17.45
CA THR A 513 -26.67 -18.44 -17.89
C THR A 513 -27.97 -17.80 -17.43
N LEU A 514 -27.96 -16.51 -17.13
CA LEU A 514 -29.17 -15.74 -16.84
C LEU A 514 -29.65 -15.06 -18.13
N ARG A 515 -30.90 -15.31 -18.51
CA ARG A 515 -31.51 -14.81 -19.74
C ARG A 515 -32.85 -14.13 -19.49
N LEU A 516 -33.27 -13.28 -20.44
CA LEU A 516 -34.60 -12.68 -20.45
C LEU A 516 -35.42 -13.24 -21.61
N ARG A 517 -36.61 -13.73 -21.28
CA ARG A 517 -37.62 -14.10 -22.28
C ARG A 517 -38.19 -12.86 -22.93
N ARG A 518 -38.39 -12.93 -24.25
CA ARG A 518 -39.16 -11.90 -25.00
C ARG A 518 -40.59 -11.76 -24.51
N LYS A 519 -41.20 -12.89 -24.14
CA LYS A 519 -42.58 -12.95 -23.66
C LYS A 519 -42.62 -13.73 -22.36
N PRO A 520 -43.33 -13.24 -21.33
CA PRO A 520 -43.54 -14.00 -20.10
C PRO A 520 -44.17 -15.36 -20.39
N LYS A 521 -43.82 -16.36 -19.60
CA LYS A 521 -44.42 -17.69 -19.71
C LYS A 521 -45.71 -17.68 -18.88
N ALA A 522 -46.85 -17.61 -19.56
CA ALA A 522 -48.14 -17.73 -18.91
C ALA A 522 -48.22 -19.03 -18.10
N LEU A 523 -48.54 -18.91 -16.80
CA LEU A 523 -48.79 -20.05 -15.94
C LEU A 523 -50.18 -20.61 -16.23
N ALA A 524 -50.28 -21.93 -16.45
CA ALA A 524 -51.59 -22.58 -16.47
C ALA A 524 -52.23 -22.50 -15.07
N LYS A 525 -53.57 -22.65 -14.98
CA LYS A 525 -54.32 -22.52 -13.72
C LYS A 525 -53.83 -23.42 -12.57
N ASN A 526 -53.10 -24.49 -12.88
CA ASN A 526 -52.55 -25.46 -11.92
C ASN A 526 -51.01 -25.50 -11.89
N ASP A 527 -50.33 -24.67 -12.68
CA ASP A 527 -48.86 -24.65 -12.68
C ASP A 527 -48.35 -23.81 -11.51
N LEU A 528 -47.39 -24.37 -10.77
CA LEU A 528 -46.64 -23.63 -9.78
C LEU A 528 -45.48 -22.90 -10.46
N PRO A 529 -45.09 -21.70 -9.98
CA PRO A 529 -43.94 -20.97 -10.50
C PRO A 529 -42.59 -21.65 -10.19
N LEU A 530 -42.61 -22.70 -9.37
CA LEU A 530 -41.45 -23.50 -8.95
C LEU A 530 -41.84 -24.97 -8.78
N ASN A 531 -40.83 -25.82 -8.69
CA ASN A 531 -40.90 -27.25 -8.49
C ASN A 531 -40.96 -27.59 -6.99
N ALA A 532 -42.09 -28.15 -6.56
CA ALA A 532 -42.34 -28.50 -5.17
C ALA A 532 -41.40 -29.61 -4.64
N ASP A 533 -41.02 -30.58 -5.47
CA ASP A 533 -40.13 -31.67 -5.05
C ASP A 533 -38.73 -31.13 -4.74
N VAL A 534 -38.24 -30.20 -5.55
CA VAL A 534 -36.94 -29.53 -5.31
C VAL A 534 -36.99 -28.66 -4.06
N LEU A 535 -38.12 -27.99 -3.80
CA LEU A 535 -38.32 -27.23 -2.56
C LEU A 535 -38.27 -28.14 -1.33
N VAL A 536 -38.99 -29.27 -1.36
CA VAL A 536 -39.00 -30.23 -0.25
C VAL A 536 -37.59 -30.77 -0.02
N GLN A 537 -36.89 -31.16 -1.08
CA GLN A 537 -35.49 -31.59 -0.98
C GLN A 537 -34.59 -30.49 -0.39
N PHE A 538 -34.80 -29.23 -0.76
CA PHE A 538 -34.08 -28.10 -0.18
C PHE A 538 -34.35 -27.95 1.33
N LEU A 539 -35.62 -28.03 1.75
CA LEU A 539 -36.00 -27.95 3.17
C LEU A 539 -35.43 -29.14 3.98
N GLU A 540 -35.42 -30.34 3.40
CA GLU A 540 -34.76 -31.51 4.01
C GLU A 540 -33.27 -31.28 4.21
N ASN A 541 -32.58 -30.73 3.20
CA ASN A 541 -31.16 -30.39 3.27
C ASN A 541 -30.84 -29.28 4.30
N LEU A 542 -31.79 -28.38 4.60
CA LEU A 542 -31.63 -27.39 5.67
C LEU A 542 -31.56 -28.04 7.05
N GLY A 543 -32.26 -29.16 7.25
CA GLY A 543 -32.28 -29.89 8.53
C GLY A 543 -32.90 -29.11 9.69
N ASP A 544 -33.61 -28.01 9.42
CA ASP A 544 -34.28 -27.17 10.41
C ASP A 544 -35.78 -27.52 10.45
N LEU A 545 -36.16 -28.29 11.47
CA LEU A 545 -37.54 -28.76 11.68
C LEU A 545 -38.48 -27.62 12.09
N ASP A 546 -37.99 -26.63 12.84
CA ASP A 546 -38.81 -25.50 13.27
C ASP A 546 -39.15 -24.61 12.08
N LEU A 547 -38.15 -24.30 11.25
CA LEU A 547 -38.35 -23.55 10.00
C LEU A 547 -39.30 -24.27 9.05
N SER A 548 -39.11 -25.57 8.87
CA SER A 548 -39.96 -26.42 8.04
C SER A 548 -41.40 -26.50 8.57
N GLY A 549 -41.56 -26.59 9.88
CA GLY A 549 -42.86 -26.59 10.55
C GLY A 549 -43.59 -25.24 10.39
N ASP A 550 -42.90 -24.14 10.65
CA ASP A 550 -43.47 -22.79 10.57
C ASP A 550 -43.89 -22.43 9.14
N ILE A 551 -43.07 -22.77 8.13
CA ILE A 551 -43.44 -22.52 6.73
C ILE A 551 -44.62 -23.41 6.30
N PHE A 552 -44.69 -24.65 6.76
CA PHE A 552 -45.82 -25.54 6.50
C PHE A 552 -47.13 -25.00 7.09
N VAL A 553 -47.11 -24.60 8.37
CA VAL A 553 -48.27 -23.99 9.04
C VAL A 553 -48.69 -22.71 8.33
N PHE A 554 -47.74 -21.89 7.90
CA PHE A 554 -48.04 -20.69 7.13
C PHE A 554 -48.74 -21.01 5.80
N LEU A 555 -48.20 -21.94 5.01
CA LEU A 555 -48.81 -22.34 3.73
C LEU A 555 -50.22 -22.94 3.93
N LEU A 556 -50.41 -23.72 4.99
CA LEU A 556 -51.71 -24.29 5.34
C LEU A 556 -52.75 -23.21 5.69
N ASN A 557 -52.33 -22.17 6.42
CA ASN A 557 -53.18 -21.03 6.76
C ASN A 557 -53.54 -20.18 5.54
N GLU A 558 -52.58 -19.93 4.64
CA GLU A 558 -52.84 -19.25 3.36
C GLU A 558 -53.82 -20.04 2.49
N TYR A 559 -53.61 -21.35 2.38
CA TYR A 559 -54.53 -22.24 1.67
C TYR A 559 -55.95 -22.21 2.24
N SER A 560 -56.08 -22.34 3.57
CA SER A 560 -57.36 -22.30 4.27
C SER A 560 -58.08 -20.95 4.08
N SER A 561 -57.33 -19.85 4.12
CA SER A 561 -57.85 -18.51 3.86
C SER A 561 -58.33 -18.33 2.42
N LEU A 562 -57.62 -18.90 1.44
CA LEU A 562 -58.06 -18.91 0.04
C LEU A 562 -59.31 -19.75 -0.19
N GLN A 563 -59.46 -20.87 0.51
CA GLN A 563 -60.69 -21.67 0.46
C GLN A 563 -61.88 -20.95 1.11
N ALA A 564 -61.66 -20.29 2.24
CA ALA A 564 -62.68 -19.46 2.90
C ALA A 564 -63.15 -18.32 1.98
N ARG A 565 -62.25 -17.66 1.25
CA ARG A 565 -62.62 -16.61 0.27
C ARG A 565 -63.38 -17.14 -0.96
N LYS A 566 -63.18 -18.41 -1.34
CA LYS A 566 -63.93 -19.05 -2.43
C LYS A 566 -65.33 -19.48 -2.00
N THR A 567 -65.60 -19.56 -0.69
CA THR A 567 -66.86 -20.06 -0.12
C THR A 567 -67.86 -18.95 0.25
N ASP A 568 -67.59 -17.69 -0.13
CA ASP A 568 -68.61 -16.64 -0.22
C ASP A 568 -69.13 -16.46 -1.66
N PRO A 569 -70.08 -17.29 -2.14
CA PRO A 569 -70.89 -16.99 -3.30
C PRO A 569 -72.32 -16.60 -2.87
N THR A 570 -72.50 -15.56 -2.07
CA THR A 570 -73.83 -14.89 -1.90
C THR A 570 -73.69 -13.46 -1.38
N THR A 571 -73.57 -12.51 -2.32
CA THR A 571 -74.55 -11.42 -2.51
C THR A 571 -74.47 -10.92 -3.94
#